data_AF-A0A1L0C2J1-F1
#
_entry.id   AF-A0A1L0C2J1-F1
#
_cell.length_a   1.000
_cell.length_b   1.000
_cell.length_c   1.000
_cell.angle_alpha   90.00
_cell.angle_beta   90.00
_cell.angle_gamma   90.00
#
_symmetry.space_group_name_H-M   'P 1'
#
loop_
_entity.id
_entity.type
_entity.pdbx_description
1 polymer ?
#
loop_
_entity_poly.entity_id
_entity_poly.type
_entity_poly.pdbx_seq_one_letter_code
_entity_poly.pdbx_strand_id
1 'polypeptide(L)'
;MANYNKLLALLKENNFDTQTLGPLLFDHVLPQHVSPENVDIAFDLIVENQRGLKLCGIPMFSRNSLIPFIDPPLFQRIDGLTVLLPLDKIENYPLPDLGWVWSWHKWYVLMLNDVDDQGWMYQLVFLQLQLKWHGAYYFGDFVRRRLWVRMRQREKDPENSSMGCNESI
;
A
#
# COMPACT_ATOMS: atom_id res chain seq x y z
N MET A 1 -14.55 -3.77 -10.68
CA MET A 1 -14.43 -4.98 -9.83
C MET A 1 -13.13 -5.77 -10.04
N ALA A 2 -12.66 -6.03 -11.27
CA ALA A 2 -11.46 -6.85 -11.51
C ALA A 2 -10.17 -6.37 -10.80
N ASN A 3 -9.87 -5.07 -10.83
CA ASN A 3 -8.67 -4.53 -10.20
C ASN A 3 -8.73 -4.54 -8.66
N TYR A 4 -9.93 -4.54 -8.08
CA TYR A 4 -10.11 -4.72 -6.65
C TYR A 4 -9.84 -6.17 -6.21
N ASN A 5 -10.37 -7.14 -6.96
CA ASN A 5 -10.08 -8.55 -6.69
C ASN A 5 -8.58 -8.85 -6.81
N LYS A 6 -7.88 -8.17 -7.73
CA LYS A 6 -6.42 -8.21 -7.83
C LYS A 6 -5.73 -7.64 -6.58
N LEU A 7 -6.20 -6.51 -6.05
CA LEU A 7 -5.70 -5.97 -4.78
C LEU A 7 -5.88 -6.97 -3.64
N LEU A 8 -7.08 -7.54 -3.51
CA LEU A 8 -7.37 -8.54 -2.47
C LEU A 8 -6.53 -9.80 -2.60
N ALA A 9 -6.37 -10.31 -3.82
CA ALA A 9 -5.53 -11.48 -4.07
C ALA A 9 -4.08 -11.20 -3.65
N LEU A 10 -3.54 -10.05 -4.06
CA LEU A 10 -2.17 -9.65 -3.73
C LEU A 10 -1.96 -9.50 -2.20
N LEU A 11 -2.94 -8.93 -1.49
CA LEU A 11 -2.90 -8.83 -0.02
C LEU A 11 -2.93 -10.22 0.64
N LYS A 12 -3.83 -11.11 0.19
CA LYS A 12 -3.94 -12.48 0.71
C LYS A 12 -2.68 -13.31 0.46
N GLU A 13 -2.11 -13.22 -0.74
CA GLU A 13 -0.84 -13.88 -1.10
C GLU A 13 0.32 -13.46 -0.18
N ASN A 14 0.25 -12.25 0.39
CA ASN A 14 1.25 -11.69 1.29
C ASN A 14 0.83 -11.75 2.78
N ASN A 15 -0.08 -12.66 3.13
CA ASN A 15 -0.53 -12.94 4.49
C ASN A 15 -1.27 -11.78 5.20
N PHE A 16 -1.91 -10.89 4.44
CA PHE A 16 -2.81 -9.88 5.00
C PHE A 16 -4.24 -10.42 5.07
N ASP A 17 -4.91 -10.19 6.21
CA ASP A 17 -6.33 -10.46 6.36
C ASP A 17 -7.14 -9.35 5.69
N THR A 18 -7.96 -9.73 4.72
CA THR A 18 -8.74 -8.79 3.91
C THR A 18 -10.23 -8.83 4.19
N GLN A 19 -10.68 -9.61 5.19
CA GLN A 19 -12.11 -9.81 5.46
C GLN A 19 -12.83 -8.49 5.76
N THR A 20 -12.16 -7.58 6.47
CA THR A 20 -12.68 -6.26 6.85
C THR A 20 -12.52 -5.20 5.76
N LEU A 21 -11.60 -5.40 4.81
CA LEU A 21 -11.25 -4.39 3.81
C LEU A 21 -12.33 -4.23 2.73
N GLY A 22 -13.01 -5.34 2.36
CA GLY A 22 -14.11 -5.38 1.39
C GLY A 22 -15.19 -4.34 1.66
N PRO A 23 -15.97 -4.51 2.72
CA PRO A 23 -17.07 -3.59 3.03
C PRO A 23 -16.60 -2.15 3.19
N LEU A 24 -15.47 -1.92 3.88
CA LEU A 24 -14.99 -0.58 4.20
C LEU A 24 -14.53 0.23 2.98
N LEU A 25 -13.80 -0.37 2.04
CA LEU A 25 -13.34 0.36 0.86
C LEU A 25 -14.48 0.62 -0.13
N PHE A 26 -15.37 -0.36 -0.35
CA PHE A 26 -16.46 -0.23 -1.32
C PHE A 26 -17.52 0.77 -0.90
N ASP A 27 -17.92 0.76 0.37
CA ASP A 27 -19.08 1.53 0.82
C ASP A 27 -18.75 3.00 1.13
N HIS A 28 -17.46 3.31 1.40
CA HIS A 28 -17.07 4.60 1.96
C HIS A 28 -15.91 5.32 1.27
N VAL A 29 -15.02 4.62 0.56
CA VAL A 29 -13.75 5.21 0.08
C VAL A 29 -13.66 5.28 -1.44
N LEU A 30 -14.33 4.38 -2.17
CA LEU A 30 -14.47 4.54 -3.61
C LEU A 30 -15.35 5.75 -3.91
N PRO A 31 -14.90 6.68 -4.77
CA PRO A 31 -15.67 7.89 -5.04
C PRO A 31 -17.03 7.52 -5.63
N GLN A 32 -18.10 7.97 -4.97
CA GLN A 32 -19.47 7.95 -5.50
C GLN A 32 -19.62 8.74 -6.82
N HIS A 33 -18.56 9.43 -7.27
CA HIS A 33 -18.53 10.31 -8.44
C HIS A 33 -17.81 9.74 -9.66
N VAL A 34 -17.25 8.52 -9.62
CA VAL A 34 -16.63 7.91 -10.80
C VAL A 34 -17.56 6.85 -11.35
N SER A 35 -18.17 7.10 -12.51
CA SER A 35 -18.92 6.06 -13.19
C SER A 35 -17.96 4.92 -13.59
N PRO A 36 -18.15 3.70 -13.07
CA PRO A 36 -17.21 2.60 -13.26
C PRO A 36 -17.14 2.10 -14.71
N GLU A 37 -18.05 2.57 -15.57
CA GLU A 37 -18.10 2.19 -16.98
C GLU A 37 -16.95 2.80 -17.79
N ASN A 38 -16.55 4.04 -17.52
CA ASN A 38 -15.62 4.80 -18.36
C ASN A 38 -14.18 4.91 -17.81
N VAL A 39 -13.89 4.33 -16.64
CA VAL A 39 -12.61 4.54 -15.96
C VAL A 39 -11.97 3.22 -15.56
N ASP A 40 -10.68 3.08 -15.85
CA ASP A 40 -9.79 2.06 -15.30
C ASP A 40 -9.24 2.52 -13.94
N ILE A 41 -9.29 1.65 -12.93
CA ILE A 41 -8.79 1.94 -11.58
C ILE A 41 -7.70 0.96 -11.21
N ALA A 42 -6.61 1.41 -10.58
CA ALA A 42 -5.56 0.55 -10.05
C ALA A 42 -5.11 1.03 -8.66
N PHE A 43 -4.58 0.10 -7.86
CA PHE A 43 -4.06 0.36 -6.54
C PHE A 43 -2.57 0.06 -6.50
N ASP A 44 -1.82 0.98 -5.90
CA ASP A 44 -0.40 0.79 -5.62
C ASP A 44 -0.23 0.54 -4.12
N LEU A 45 0.53 -0.50 -3.78
CA LEU A 45 0.82 -0.93 -2.41
C LEU A 45 2.31 -0.82 -2.15
N ILE A 46 2.68 -0.08 -1.10
CA ILE A 46 4.06 0.17 -0.73
C ILE A 46 4.24 -0.14 0.75
N VAL A 47 5.24 -0.95 1.07
CA VAL A 47 5.68 -1.21 2.43
C VAL A 47 6.80 -0.23 2.77
N GLU A 48 6.59 0.54 3.83
CA GLU A 48 7.62 1.36 4.46
C GLU A 48 8.26 0.58 5.60
N ASN A 49 9.60 0.55 5.69
CA ASN A 49 10.35 -0.09 6.76
C ASN A 49 11.21 0.92 7.52
N GLN A 50 11.35 0.72 8.82
CA GLN A 50 12.23 1.52 9.67
C GLN A 50 12.90 0.65 10.72
N ARG A 51 14.11 1.04 11.14
CA ARG A 51 14.84 0.42 12.26
C ARG A 51 14.92 1.35 13.44
N GLY A 52 14.88 0.79 14.65
CA GLY A 52 14.92 1.58 15.88
C GLY A 52 14.59 0.77 17.11
N LEU A 53 14.22 1.48 18.18
CA LEU A 53 13.76 0.89 19.43
C LEU A 53 12.87 1.91 20.16
N LYS A 54 12.07 1.45 21.14
CA LYS A 54 11.29 2.34 22.00
C LYS A 54 12.05 2.57 23.31
N LEU A 55 12.40 3.82 23.61
CA LEU A 55 13.06 4.19 24.85
C LEU A 55 12.09 4.97 25.73
N CYS A 56 11.80 4.47 26.93
CA CYS A 56 10.87 5.12 27.87
C CYS A 56 9.50 5.47 27.25
N GLY A 57 8.99 4.61 26.36
CA GLY A 57 7.72 4.83 25.65
C GLY A 57 7.82 5.64 24.35
N ILE A 58 8.96 6.29 24.08
CA ILE A 58 9.17 7.10 22.88
C ILE A 58 9.73 6.22 21.75
N PRO A 59 9.03 6.10 20.60
CA PRO A 59 9.50 5.30 19.48
C PRO A 59 10.62 6.03 18.72
N MET A 60 11.86 5.56 18.87
CA MET A 60 13.05 6.10 18.19
C MET A 60 13.36 5.29 16.93
N PHE A 61 12.43 5.28 15.98
CA PHE A 61 12.59 4.59 14.70
C PHE A 61 12.92 5.56 13.59
N SER A 62 13.83 5.16 12.69
CA SER A 62 14.27 5.99 11.58
C SER A 62 14.59 5.15 10.36
N ARG A 63 14.32 5.71 9.18
CA ARG A 63 14.79 5.17 7.90
C ARG A 63 16.31 5.16 7.79
N ASN A 64 16.98 6.12 8.42
CA ASN A 64 18.44 6.27 8.33
C ASN A 64 19.18 5.24 9.21
N SER A 65 18.44 4.52 10.06
CA SER A 65 18.99 3.46 10.90
C SER A 65 18.91 2.09 10.26
N LEU A 66 18.33 1.97 9.06
CA LEU A 66 18.31 0.72 8.29
C LEU A 66 19.73 0.33 7.88
N ILE A 67 20.09 -0.92 8.14
CA ILE A 67 21.39 -1.48 7.81
C ILE A 67 21.28 -2.18 6.44
N PRO A 68 22.05 -1.74 5.42
CA PRO A 68 22.04 -2.39 4.11
C PRO A 68 22.30 -3.90 4.22
N PHE A 69 21.61 -4.69 3.39
CA PHE A 69 21.69 -6.16 3.31
C PHE A 69 21.15 -6.95 4.52
N ILE A 70 21.04 -6.33 5.69
CA ILE A 70 20.47 -6.94 6.90
C ILE A 70 18.99 -6.61 7.01
N ASP A 71 18.64 -5.34 6.84
CA ASP A 71 17.27 -4.86 6.96
C ASP A 71 16.59 -4.76 5.58
N PRO A 72 15.25 -4.86 5.54
CA PRO A 72 14.49 -4.50 4.34
C PRO A 72 14.77 -3.04 3.93
N PRO A 73 14.68 -2.71 2.63
CA PRO A 73 14.85 -1.34 2.16
C PRO A 73 13.74 -0.42 2.72
N LEU A 74 13.99 0.88 2.73
CA LEU A 74 13.03 1.87 3.23
C LEU A 74 11.65 1.72 2.59
N PHE A 75 11.59 1.66 1.26
CA PHE A 75 10.37 1.37 0.54
C PHE A 75 10.55 0.12 -0.31
N GLN A 76 9.54 -0.74 -0.29
CA GLN A 76 9.44 -1.88 -1.17
C GLN A 76 7.99 -2.10 -1.57
N ARG A 77 7.80 -2.79 -2.68
CA ARG A 77 6.51 -3.37 -3.02
C ARG A 77 6.23 -4.54 -2.09
N ILE A 78 4.96 -4.93 -2.03
CA ILE A 78 4.52 -6.05 -1.20
C ILE A 78 5.18 -7.39 -1.58
N ASP A 79 5.61 -7.52 -2.84
CA ASP A 79 6.37 -8.67 -3.38
C ASP A 79 7.88 -8.67 -3.01
N GLY A 80 8.33 -7.67 -2.23
CA GLY A 80 9.72 -7.54 -1.78
C GLY A 80 10.63 -6.77 -2.74
N LEU A 81 10.14 -6.32 -3.89
CA LEU A 81 10.95 -5.50 -4.80
C LEU A 81 11.22 -4.12 -4.21
N THR A 82 12.51 -3.75 -4.15
CA THR A 82 12.94 -2.44 -3.66
C THR A 82 12.38 -1.30 -4.51
N VAL A 83 11.91 -0.25 -3.86
CA VAL A 83 11.40 0.96 -4.50
C VAL A 83 12.30 2.13 -4.09
N LEU A 84 12.97 2.73 -5.07
CA LEU A 84 13.80 3.91 -4.85
C LEU A 84 12.99 5.16 -5.21
N LEU A 85 12.82 6.04 -4.23
CA LEU A 85 12.02 7.26 -4.39
C LEU A 85 12.89 8.51 -4.27
N PRO A 86 12.64 9.55 -5.09
CA PRO A 86 13.30 10.84 -4.93
C PRO A 86 13.13 11.37 -3.50
N LEU A 87 14.25 11.81 -2.90
CA LEU A 87 14.30 12.34 -1.52
C LEU A 87 13.78 11.36 -0.45
N ASP A 88 13.64 10.08 -0.78
CA ASP A 88 13.09 9.04 0.09
C ASP A 88 11.70 9.41 0.64
N LYS A 89 10.86 9.98 -0.22
CA LYS A 89 9.53 10.47 0.12
C LYS A 89 8.46 9.69 -0.65
N ILE A 90 7.48 9.14 0.06
CA ILE A 90 6.40 8.35 -0.55
C ILE A 90 5.51 9.17 -1.48
N GLU A 91 5.45 10.48 -1.26
CA GLU A 91 4.72 11.42 -2.11
C GLU A 91 5.29 11.49 -3.53
N ASN A 92 6.59 11.16 -3.69
CA ASN A 92 7.29 11.16 -4.97
C ASN A 92 7.17 9.83 -5.74
N TYR A 93 6.29 8.92 -5.30
CA TYR A 93 6.03 7.69 -6.03
C TYR A 93 5.46 7.99 -7.44
N PRO A 94 6.10 7.50 -8.52
CA PRO A 94 5.71 7.85 -9.88
C PRO A 94 4.45 7.11 -10.32
N LEU A 95 3.71 7.73 -11.24
CA LEU A 95 2.69 7.03 -12.01
C LEU A 95 3.37 6.19 -13.11
N PRO A 96 2.80 5.04 -13.53
CA PRO A 96 3.48 4.19 -14.51
C PRO A 96 3.62 4.81 -15.90
N ASP A 97 2.67 5.66 -16.30
CA ASP A 97 2.64 6.36 -17.58
C ASP A 97 1.78 7.64 -17.46
N LEU A 98 1.72 8.42 -18.54
CA LEU A 98 0.99 9.70 -18.61
C LEU A 98 -0.53 9.56 -18.66
N GLY A 99 -1.06 8.38 -18.93
CA GLY A 99 -2.50 8.13 -18.96
C GLY A 99 -3.10 7.94 -17.57
N TRP A 100 -2.29 7.61 -16.57
CA TRP A 100 -2.75 7.51 -15.20
C TRP A 100 -2.75 8.86 -14.49
N VAL A 101 -3.71 9.03 -13.59
CA VAL A 101 -3.77 10.13 -12.64
C VAL A 101 -4.10 9.58 -11.26
N TRP A 102 -3.59 10.24 -10.21
CA TRP A 102 -3.95 9.87 -8.84
C TRP A 102 -5.42 10.22 -8.57
N SER A 103 -6.23 9.22 -8.25
CA SER A 103 -7.62 9.42 -7.83
C SER A 103 -7.65 9.92 -6.38
N TRP A 104 -6.82 9.32 -5.52
CA TRP A 104 -6.66 9.75 -4.13
C TRP A 104 -5.58 10.81 -3.98
N HIS A 105 -5.92 11.91 -3.30
CA HIS A 105 -5.00 13.03 -3.09
C HIS A 105 -3.76 12.64 -2.27
N LYS A 106 -3.89 11.71 -1.32
CA LYS A 106 -2.81 11.24 -0.44
C LYS A 106 -2.72 9.72 -0.43
N TRP A 107 -1.58 9.23 0.06
CA TRP A 107 -1.43 7.85 0.50
C TRP A 107 -2.22 7.62 1.80
N TYR A 108 -2.78 6.42 1.94
CA TYR A 108 -3.44 5.98 3.16
C TYR A 108 -2.70 4.79 3.76
N VAL A 109 -2.73 4.68 5.09
CA VAL A 109 -2.18 3.53 5.81
C VAL A 109 -3.24 2.44 5.87
N LEU A 110 -2.88 1.23 5.48
CA LEU A 110 -3.74 0.06 5.63
C LEU A 110 -3.62 -0.50 7.05
N MET A 111 -4.71 -0.36 7.81
CA MET A 111 -4.83 -0.87 9.18
C MET A 111 -5.29 -2.33 9.17
N LEU A 112 -4.55 -3.19 8.47
CA LEU A 112 -4.85 -4.61 8.33
C LEU A 112 -4.00 -5.45 9.28
N ASN A 113 -4.55 -6.59 9.72
CA ASN A 113 -3.95 -7.48 10.70
C ASN A 113 -3.74 -6.79 12.06
N ASP A 114 -2.78 -7.31 12.85
CA ASP A 114 -2.36 -6.75 14.12
C ASP A 114 -1.34 -5.63 13.87
N VAL A 115 -1.79 -4.39 14.05
CA VAL A 115 -1.02 -3.15 13.87
C VAL A 115 -1.26 -2.21 15.05
N ASP A 116 -0.30 -1.34 15.34
CA ASP A 116 -0.50 -0.27 16.32
C ASP A 116 -1.47 0.83 15.82
N ASP A 117 -1.72 1.82 16.67
CA ASP A 117 -2.58 2.98 16.40
C ASP A 117 -2.12 3.84 15.22
N GLN A 118 -0.85 3.69 14.82
CA GLN A 118 -0.23 4.36 13.69
C GLN A 118 -0.03 3.42 12.49
N GLY A 119 -0.52 2.19 12.54
CA GLY A 119 -0.42 1.21 11.46
C GLY A 119 0.94 0.54 11.31
N TRP A 120 1.80 0.58 12.33
CA TRP A 120 3.05 -0.16 12.33
C TRP A 120 2.84 -1.60 12.79
N MET A 121 3.56 -2.51 12.13
CA MET A 121 3.87 -3.84 12.64
C MET A 121 5.33 -3.88 13.05
N TYR A 122 5.61 -4.58 14.13
CA TYR A 122 6.94 -4.80 14.67
C TYR A 122 7.37 -6.24 14.42
N GLN A 123 8.68 -6.45 14.35
CA GLN A 123 9.28 -7.76 14.29
C GLN A 123 10.47 -7.83 15.24
N LEU A 124 10.42 -8.83 16.12
CA LEU A 124 11.52 -9.17 16.98
C LEU A 124 12.65 -9.77 16.13
N VAL A 125 13.84 -9.17 16.26
CA VAL A 125 15.06 -9.65 15.59
C VAL A 125 16.02 -10.14 16.65
N PHE A 126 16.06 -11.46 16.86
CA PHE A 126 16.98 -12.10 17.80
C PHE A 126 17.64 -13.30 17.14
N LEU A 127 18.99 -13.33 17.13
CA LEU A 127 19.81 -14.46 16.64
C LEU A 127 19.33 -15.05 15.29
N GLN A 128 19.16 -14.19 14.27
CA GLN A 128 18.74 -14.57 12.90
C GLN A 128 17.33 -15.21 12.77
N LEU A 129 16.57 -15.32 13.86
CA LEU A 129 15.19 -15.76 13.82
C LEU A 129 14.26 -14.56 13.64
N GLN A 130 13.67 -14.46 12.44
CA GLN A 130 12.61 -13.49 12.14
C GLN A 130 11.28 -14.06 12.62
N LEU A 131 10.75 -13.53 13.73
CA LEU A 131 9.43 -13.92 14.22
C LEU A 131 8.30 -13.30 13.39
N LYS A 132 7.07 -13.75 13.61
CA LYS A 132 5.88 -13.20 12.95
C LYS A 132 5.68 -11.73 13.31
N TRP A 133 5.25 -10.92 12.34
CA TRP A 133 4.87 -9.53 12.55
C TRP A 133 3.67 -9.39 13.50
N HIS A 134 3.72 -8.40 14.40
CA HIS A 134 2.67 -8.09 15.37
C HIS A 134 2.54 -6.58 15.62
N GLY A 135 1.42 -6.13 16.18
CA GLY A 135 1.09 -4.72 16.36
C GLY A 135 1.62 -4.12 17.67
N ALA A 136 1.67 -4.92 18.73
CA ALA A 136 2.22 -4.47 20.01
C ALA A 136 3.76 -4.45 19.99
N TYR A 137 4.36 -3.40 20.55
CA TYR A 137 5.82 -3.31 20.71
C TYR A 137 6.30 -4.12 21.92
N TYR A 138 7.36 -4.91 21.73
CA TYR A 138 8.10 -5.61 22.76
C TYR A 138 9.59 -5.26 22.70
N PHE A 139 10.29 -5.43 23.82
CA PHE A 139 11.73 -5.25 23.86
C PHE A 139 12.42 -6.27 22.94
N GLY A 140 13.25 -5.79 22.00
CA GLY A 140 13.85 -6.62 20.94
C GLY A 140 13.24 -6.39 19.55
N ASP A 141 12.16 -5.61 19.46
CA ASP A 141 11.59 -5.17 18.18
C ASP A 141 12.45 -4.06 17.58
N PHE A 142 13.43 -4.47 16.78
CA PHE A 142 14.35 -3.54 16.14
C PHE A 142 13.87 -3.04 14.80
N VAL A 143 12.96 -3.77 14.15
CA VAL A 143 12.44 -3.43 12.83
C VAL A 143 10.93 -3.29 12.90
N ARG A 144 10.41 -2.26 12.23
CA ARG A 144 8.98 -2.07 12.03
C ARG A 144 8.68 -1.83 10.56
N ARG A 145 7.48 -2.20 10.13
CA ARG A 145 6.98 -1.95 8.78
C ARG A 145 5.55 -1.42 8.80
N ARG A 146 5.18 -0.67 7.78
CA ARG A 146 3.84 -0.09 7.58
C ARG A 146 3.42 -0.26 6.14
N LEU A 147 2.16 -0.61 5.91
CA LEU A 147 1.62 -0.78 4.57
C LEU A 147 0.83 0.46 4.14
N TRP A 148 1.22 1.03 3.00
CA TRP A 148 0.60 2.17 2.36
C TRP A 148 -0.15 1.75 1.11
N VAL A 149 -1.27 2.41 0.84
CA VAL A 149 -2.08 2.23 -0.35
C VAL A 149 -2.41 3.57 -0.99
N ARG A 150 -2.42 3.62 -2.33
CA ARG A 150 -2.96 4.74 -3.09
C ARG A 150 -3.67 4.27 -4.34
N MET A 151 -4.80 4.92 -4.65
CA MET A 151 -5.59 4.64 -5.83
C MET A 151 -5.26 5.62 -6.95
N ARG A 152 -5.07 5.08 -8.15
CA ARG A 152 -4.98 5.82 -9.40
C ARG A 152 -6.07 5.38 -10.36
N GLN A 153 -6.36 6.25 -11.31
CA GLN A 153 -7.37 6.03 -12.32
C GLN A 153 -6.89 6.50 -13.70
N ARG A 154 -7.50 5.99 -14.75
CA ARG A 154 -7.27 6.38 -16.15
C ARG A 154 -8.59 6.30 -16.90
N GLU A 155 -8.86 7.27 -17.76
CA GLU A 155 -10.03 7.23 -18.65
C GLU A 155 -9.84 6.12 -19.70
N LYS A 156 -10.90 5.35 -19.96
CA LYS A 156 -10.92 4.41 -21.07
C LYS A 156 -11.16 5.21 -22.35
N ASP A 157 -10.44 4.87 -23.42
CA ASP A 157 -10.55 5.60 -24.67
C ASP A 157 -12.01 5.64 -25.18
N PRO A 158 -12.51 6.80 -25.64
CA PRO A 158 -13.89 6.98 -26.06
C PRO A 158 -14.28 6.22 -27.34
N GLU A 159 -13.34 5.59 -28.06
CA GLU A 159 -13.63 4.88 -29.31
C GLU A 159 -14.53 3.65 -29.15
N ASN A 160 -14.65 3.09 -27.94
CA ASN A 160 -15.61 2.00 -27.66
C ASN A 160 -17.02 2.49 -27.24
N SER A 161 -17.22 3.80 -27.08
CA SER A 161 -18.50 4.39 -26.69
C SER A 161 -19.32 4.88 -27.89
N SER A 162 -18.69 5.07 -29.05
CA SER A 162 -19.30 5.62 -30.26
C SER A 162 -19.79 4.59 -31.29
N MET A 163 -19.55 3.28 -31.10
CA MET A 163 -20.10 2.21 -31.95
C MET A 163 -21.52 1.77 -31.55
N GLY A 164 -22.35 2.70 -31.07
CA GLY A 164 -23.74 2.44 -30.67
C GLY A 164 -24.76 3.40 -31.26
N CYS A 165 -24.34 4.36 -32.10
CA CYS A 165 -25.25 5.32 -32.73
C CYS A 165 -25.10 5.30 -34.25
N ASN A 166 -26.11 4.71 -34.89
CA ASN A 166 -26.63 4.99 -36.23
C ASN A 166 -26.09 4.16 -37.41
N GLU A 167 -26.48 2.87 -37.44
CA GLU A 167 -27.01 2.29 -38.69
C GLU A 167 -28.54 2.33 -38.62
N SER A 168 -29.15 3.37 -39.19
CA SER A 168 -30.55 3.33 -39.62
C SER A 168 -30.89 4.50 -40.53
N ILE A 169 -31.05 4.15 -41.81
CA ILE A 169 -31.79 4.79 -42.93
C ILE A 169 -31.10 5.98 -43.61
#